data_AF-A0A2M8PNE9-F1
#
_entry.id   AF-A0A2M8PNE9-F1
#
_cell.length_a   1.000
_cell.length_b   1.000
_cell.length_c   1.000
_cell.angle_alpha   90.00
_cell.angle_beta   90.00
_cell.angle_gamma   90.00
#
_symmetry.space_group_name_H-M   'P 1'
#
loop_
_entity.id
_entity.type
_entity.pdbx_description
1 polymer ?
#
loop_
_entity_poly.entity_id
_entity_poly.type
_entity_poly.pdbx_seq_one_letter_code
_entity_poly.pdbx_strand_id
1 'polypeptide(L)'
;MQHEQTIPGPVVIGGVGGSGTRVVSEMMIALNYYMGSHLNEALDNFWFLVLFNQPEWYFENAANNPAEIDRVLAFFERAMREGLKPTPKNFMLIMSRYLSFSKYINLNRPVSIRHDKTGPRRIQHGLSLNWQRFVAMLGMLHAPRPSPDRYRGWGWKNPISQIYLPYILERFGDDMKYIQVIRHGLDM
;
A
#
# COMPACT_ATOMS: atom_id res chain seq x y z
N MET A 1 10.28 -31.33 13.28
CA MET A 1 10.71 -30.06 12.66
C MET A 1 9.47 -29.46 12.01
N GLN A 2 8.91 -28.39 12.57
CA GLN A 2 7.75 -27.72 11.98
C GLN A 2 8.25 -26.96 10.75
N HIS A 3 7.87 -27.38 9.55
CA HIS A 3 8.04 -26.55 8.36
C HIS A 3 7.22 -25.28 8.58
N GLU A 4 7.90 -24.15 8.76
CA GLU A 4 7.26 -22.85 8.80
C GLU A 4 6.62 -22.63 7.42
N GLN A 5 5.30 -22.85 7.31
CA GLN A 5 4.59 -22.70 6.05
C GLN A 5 4.65 -21.23 5.63
N THR A 6 5.45 -20.95 4.61
CA THR A 6 5.50 -19.65 3.99
C THR A 6 4.34 -19.53 3.00
N ILE A 7 3.43 -18.59 3.23
CA ILE A 7 2.35 -18.30 2.26
C ILE A 7 2.97 -17.76 0.96
N PRO A 8 2.63 -18.31 -0.23
CA PRO A 8 3.21 -17.91 -1.52
C PRO A 8 2.90 -16.45 -1.90
N GLY A 9 3.81 -15.80 -2.63
CA GLY A 9 3.60 -14.47 -3.19
C GLY A 9 4.87 -13.58 -3.14
N PRO A 10 4.73 -12.28 -3.47
CA PRO A 10 3.47 -11.55 -3.51
C PRO A 10 2.74 -11.56 -4.86
N VAL A 11 1.42 -11.44 -4.81
CA VAL A 11 0.62 -10.94 -5.93
C VAL A 11 0.48 -9.42 -5.80
N VAL A 12 1.01 -8.69 -6.77
CA VAL A 12 0.99 -7.22 -6.79
C VAL A 12 0.00 -6.75 -7.83
N ILE A 13 -1.00 -5.98 -7.41
CA ILE A 13 -2.01 -5.41 -8.30
C ILE A 13 -1.73 -3.92 -8.46
N GLY A 14 -1.24 -3.54 -9.63
CA GLY A 14 -1.07 -2.16 -10.08
C GLY A 14 -2.11 -1.76 -11.12
N GLY A 15 -2.15 -0.49 -11.48
CA GLY A 15 -3.04 -0.03 -12.54
C GLY A 15 -3.28 1.47 -12.55
N VAL A 16 -3.97 1.92 -13.60
CA VAL A 16 -4.36 3.32 -13.80
C VAL A 16 -5.90 3.39 -13.72
N GLY A 17 -6.43 3.67 -12.54
CA GLY A 17 -7.88 3.71 -12.26
C GLY A 17 -8.32 2.83 -11.07
N GLY A 18 -9.35 3.28 -10.35
CA GLY A 18 -9.76 2.68 -9.07
C GLY A 18 -10.73 1.51 -9.14
N SER A 19 -11.56 1.40 -10.18
CA SER A 19 -12.62 0.38 -10.27
C SER A 19 -12.10 -0.98 -10.77
N GLY A 20 -11.33 -1.01 -11.87
CA GLY A 20 -10.82 -2.26 -12.43
C GLY A 20 -9.84 -2.99 -11.50
N THR A 21 -8.96 -2.25 -10.83
CA THR A 21 -8.02 -2.82 -9.85
C THR A 21 -8.72 -3.35 -8.60
N ARG A 22 -9.88 -2.78 -8.23
CA ARG A 22 -10.70 -3.26 -7.10
C ARG A 22 -11.32 -4.62 -7.41
N VAL A 23 -11.86 -4.82 -8.61
CA VAL A 23 -12.42 -6.12 -9.03
C VAL A 23 -11.38 -7.23 -8.92
N VAL A 24 -10.15 -6.99 -9.39
CA VAL A 24 -9.06 -7.97 -9.25
C VAL A 24 -8.74 -8.23 -7.77
N SER A 25 -8.70 -7.18 -6.93
CA SER A 25 -8.47 -7.33 -5.50
C SER A 25 -9.57 -8.15 -4.81
N GLU A 26 -10.85 -7.93 -5.17
CA GLU A 26 -12.00 -8.72 -4.69
C GLU A 26 -11.87 -10.20 -5.07
N MET A 27 -11.46 -10.49 -6.31
CA MET A 27 -11.18 -11.86 -6.76
C MET A 27 -10.07 -12.52 -5.93
N MET A 28 -8.97 -11.81 -5.66
CA MET A 28 -7.89 -12.33 -4.83
C MET A 28 -8.36 -12.63 -3.40
N ILE A 29 -9.15 -11.73 -2.80
CA ILE A 29 -9.74 -11.94 -1.48
C ILE A 29 -10.67 -13.17 -1.49
N ALA A 30 -11.53 -13.31 -2.50
CA ALA A 30 -12.42 -14.46 -2.66
C ALA A 30 -11.65 -15.79 -2.83
N LEU A 31 -10.45 -15.73 -3.41
CA LEU A 31 -9.53 -16.86 -3.53
C LEU A 31 -8.69 -17.11 -2.25
N ASN A 32 -9.02 -16.45 -1.14
CA ASN A 32 -8.31 -16.50 0.15
C ASN A 32 -6.85 -16.04 0.06
N TYR A 33 -6.56 -14.98 -0.70
CA TYR A 33 -5.29 -14.27 -0.58
C TYR A 33 -5.34 -13.19 0.51
N TYR A 34 -4.27 -13.10 1.29
CA TYR A 34 -4.09 -12.02 2.24
C TYR A 34 -3.62 -10.74 1.53
N MET A 35 -4.51 -9.76 1.41
CA MET A 35 -4.23 -8.47 0.73
C MET A 35 -3.76 -7.36 1.69
N GLY A 36 -3.74 -7.64 2.99
CA GLY A 36 -3.38 -6.71 4.07
C GLY A 36 -4.49 -6.57 5.12
N SER A 37 -4.10 -6.18 6.34
CA SER A 37 -5.04 -6.01 7.46
C SER A 37 -5.76 -4.64 7.46
N HIS A 38 -5.26 -3.68 6.68
CA HIS A 38 -5.81 -2.32 6.60
C HIS A 38 -5.97 -1.91 5.13
N LEU A 39 -7.21 -2.04 4.63
CA LEU A 39 -7.58 -1.70 3.26
C LEU A 39 -8.54 -0.50 3.25
N ASN A 40 -8.53 0.29 2.17
CA ASN A 40 -9.54 1.33 1.93
C ASN A 40 -10.80 0.76 1.25
N GLU A 41 -11.82 1.60 1.01
CA GLU A 41 -13.04 1.21 0.26
C GLU A 41 -12.73 0.71 -1.17
N ALA A 42 -11.61 1.12 -1.75
CA ALA A 42 -11.13 0.66 -3.06
C ALA A 42 -10.14 -0.51 -2.98
N LEU A 43 -10.02 -1.13 -1.80
CA LEU A 43 -9.13 -2.25 -1.47
C LEU A 43 -7.64 -1.96 -1.68
N ASP A 44 -7.23 -0.70 -1.64
CA ASP A 44 -5.82 -0.31 -1.58
C ASP A 44 -5.22 -0.64 -0.23
N ASN A 45 -4.01 -1.20 -0.23
CA ASN A 45 -3.26 -1.44 0.98
C ASN A 45 -2.74 -0.11 1.55
N PHE A 46 -3.27 0.30 2.71
CA PHE A 46 -2.90 1.56 3.34
C PHE A 46 -1.48 1.57 3.87
N TRP A 47 -0.93 0.43 4.30
CA TRP A 47 0.47 0.37 4.76
C TRP A 47 1.41 0.70 3.60
N PHE A 48 1.15 0.15 2.42
CA PHE A 48 1.90 0.52 1.21
C PHE A 48 1.77 2.02 0.92
N LEU A 49 0.56 2.57 1.03
CA LEU A 49 0.32 3.99 0.83
C LEU A 49 1.12 4.86 1.84
N VAL A 50 1.12 4.49 3.13
CA VAL A 50 1.86 5.17 4.20
C VAL A 50 3.35 5.21 3.88
N LEU A 51 3.92 4.09 3.45
CA LEU A 51 5.35 3.95 3.21
C LEU A 51 5.83 4.57 1.87
N PHE A 52 5.05 4.42 0.79
CA PHE A 52 5.56 4.64 -0.58
C PHE A 52 4.88 5.78 -1.35
N ASN A 53 3.83 6.42 -0.83
CA ASN A 53 3.13 7.46 -1.59
C ASN A 53 3.81 8.85 -1.50
N GLN A 54 5.10 8.93 -1.85
CA GLN A 54 5.94 10.14 -1.76
C GLN A 54 6.92 10.21 -2.94
N PRO A 55 6.57 10.94 -4.02
CA PRO A 55 7.37 10.99 -5.25
C PRO A 55 8.80 11.49 -5.05
N GLU A 56 9.01 12.55 -4.26
CA GLU A 56 10.31 13.18 -4.07
C GLU A 56 11.25 12.24 -3.31
N TRP A 57 10.74 11.55 -2.29
CA TRP A 57 11.51 10.52 -1.59
C TRP A 57 11.91 9.39 -2.55
N TYR A 58 11.03 9.00 -3.47
CA TYR A 58 11.38 8.02 -4.50
C TYR A 58 12.51 8.54 -5.38
N PHE A 59 12.39 9.73 -5.97
CA PHE A 59 13.41 10.27 -6.87
C PHE A 59 14.76 10.47 -6.17
N GLU A 60 14.76 10.98 -4.94
CA GLU A 60 15.97 11.17 -4.14
C GLU A 60 16.69 9.84 -3.87
N ASN A 61 15.96 8.80 -3.47
CA ASN A 61 16.56 7.52 -3.13
C ASN A 61 16.87 6.70 -4.39
N ALA A 62 16.05 6.76 -5.43
CA ALA A 62 16.34 6.09 -6.69
C ALA A 62 17.66 6.60 -7.31
N ALA A 63 17.94 7.89 -7.19
CA ALA A 63 19.18 8.49 -7.70
C ALA A 63 20.39 8.25 -6.79
N ASN A 64 20.22 8.39 -5.46
CA ASN A 64 21.36 8.49 -4.54
C ASN A 64 21.51 7.31 -3.58
N ASN A 65 20.43 6.57 -3.30
CA ASN A 65 20.41 5.51 -2.28
C ASN A 65 19.32 4.47 -2.54
N PRO A 66 19.41 3.68 -3.63
CA PRO A 66 18.37 2.71 -4.00
C PRO A 66 18.17 1.63 -2.92
N ALA A 67 19.21 1.35 -2.11
CA ALA A 67 19.13 0.41 -0.99
C ALA A 67 18.12 0.83 0.09
N GLU A 68 17.81 2.13 0.24
CA GLU A 68 16.77 2.56 1.18
C GLU A 68 15.37 2.18 0.70
N ILE A 69 15.13 2.15 -0.63
CA ILE A 69 13.85 1.69 -1.19
C ILE A 69 13.67 0.20 -0.87
N ASP A 70 14.71 -0.62 -1.11
CA ASP A 70 14.68 -2.03 -0.72
C ASP A 70 14.49 -2.21 0.79
N ARG A 71 15.18 -1.41 1.62
CA ARG A 71 15.03 -1.48 3.08
C ARG A 71 13.58 -1.25 3.52
N VAL A 72 12.89 -0.28 2.91
CA VAL A 72 11.48 0.00 3.22
C VAL A 72 10.57 -1.08 2.64
N LEU A 73 10.88 -1.67 1.48
CA LEU A 73 10.18 -2.84 0.94
C LEU A 73 10.34 -4.07 1.84
N ALA A 74 11.53 -4.32 2.38
CA ALA A 74 11.79 -5.37 3.35
C ALA A 74 10.96 -5.18 4.62
N PHE A 75 10.87 -3.93 5.08
CA PHE A 75 10.03 -3.59 6.22
C PHE A 75 8.54 -3.86 5.94
N PHE A 76 8.07 -3.48 4.76
CA PHE A 76 6.69 -3.73 4.32
C PHE A 76 6.39 -5.22 4.20
N GLU A 77 7.28 -5.99 3.57
CA GLU A 77 7.16 -7.45 3.45
C GLU A 77 7.03 -8.11 4.83
N ARG A 78 7.93 -7.77 5.76
CA ARG A 78 7.90 -8.32 7.12
C ARG A 78 6.59 -7.97 7.81
N ALA A 79 6.12 -6.72 7.68
CA ALA A 79 4.83 -6.32 8.23
C ALA A 79 3.66 -7.12 7.65
N MET A 80 3.72 -7.46 6.36
CA MET A 80 2.70 -8.26 5.69
C MET A 80 2.78 -9.75 6.05
N ARG A 81 3.96 -10.35 6.19
CA ARG A 81 4.14 -11.81 6.36
C ARG A 81 4.24 -12.25 7.81
N GLU A 82 4.93 -11.47 8.63
CA GLU A 82 5.29 -11.82 10.00
C GLU A 82 4.55 -10.96 11.04
N GLY A 83 3.94 -9.86 10.59
CA GLY A 83 3.46 -8.81 11.47
C GLY A 83 4.60 -7.95 12.02
N LEU A 84 4.27 -7.01 12.90
CA LEU A 84 5.26 -6.14 13.56
C LEU A 84 5.05 -6.12 15.06
N LYS A 85 6.18 -6.07 15.78
CA LYS A 85 6.20 -5.69 17.19
C LYS A 85 6.41 -4.17 17.31
N PRO A 86 5.76 -3.51 18.29
CA PRO A 86 5.95 -2.08 18.53
C PRO A 86 7.33 -1.84 19.15
N THR A 87 8.35 -1.69 18.30
CA THR A 87 9.72 -1.33 18.70
C THR A 87 10.00 0.12 18.34
N PRO A 88 10.91 0.82 19.05
CA PRO A 88 11.29 2.20 18.70
C PRO A 88 11.75 2.34 17.26
N LYS A 89 12.49 1.36 16.72
CA LYS A 89 12.96 1.34 15.33
C LYS A 89 11.80 1.27 14.33
N ASN A 90 10.84 0.37 14.56
CA ASN A 90 9.67 0.24 13.69
C ASN A 90 8.82 1.51 13.75
N PHE A 91 8.63 2.06 14.95
CA PHE A 91 7.92 3.32 15.16
C PHE A 91 8.58 4.47 14.42
N MET A 92 9.90 4.66 14.57
CA MET A 92 10.64 5.73 13.91
C MET A 92 10.54 5.66 12.38
N LEU A 93 10.63 4.45 11.81
CA LEU A 93 10.49 4.28 10.37
C LEU A 93 9.07 4.60 9.89
N ILE A 94 8.04 4.04 10.53
CA ILE A 94 6.64 4.31 10.14
C ILE A 94 6.33 5.81 10.30
N MET A 95 6.77 6.42 11.42
CA MET A 95 6.54 7.83 11.72
C MET A 95 7.26 8.75 10.73
N SER A 96 8.52 8.47 10.39
CA SER A 96 9.26 9.28 9.41
C SER A 96 8.57 9.25 8.04
N ARG A 97 8.06 8.09 7.61
CA ARG A 97 7.27 7.97 6.38
C ARG A 97 5.95 8.73 6.49
N TYR A 98 5.20 8.59 7.59
CA TYR A 98 3.95 9.32 7.80
C TYR A 98 4.14 10.85 7.77
N LEU A 99 5.14 11.37 8.48
CA LEU A 99 5.41 12.81 8.56
C LEU A 99 5.93 13.40 7.25
N SER A 100 6.81 12.69 6.54
CA SER A 100 7.25 13.12 5.21
C SER A 100 6.07 13.24 4.25
N PHE A 101 5.06 12.37 4.37
CA PHE A 101 3.82 12.51 3.61
C PHE A 101 2.95 13.71 4.04
N SER A 102 2.84 14.00 5.33
CA SER A 102 2.02 15.13 5.83
C SER A 102 2.46 16.49 5.26
N LYS A 103 3.72 16.63 4.84
CA LYS A 103 4.23 17.82 4.14
C LYS A 103 3.52 18.05 2.79
N TYR A 104 3.09 16.98 2.11
CA TYR A 104 2.45 17.05 0.79
C TYR A 104 0.95 17.36 0.84
N ILE A 105 0.26 16.96 1.91
CA ILE A 105 -1.16 17.31 2.08
C ILE A 105 -1.31 18.76 2.56
N ASN A 106 -0.32 19.30 3.27
CA ASN A 106 -0.32 20.70 3.71
C ASN A 106 0.12 21.71 2.62
N LEU A 107 0.55 21.26 1.44
CA LEU A 107 0.88 22.13 0.32
C LEU A 107 -0.31 22.21 -0.68
N ASN A 108 -1.15 23.23 -0.52
CA ASN A 108 -1.96 23.83 -1.59
C ASN A 108 -2.97 22.93 -2.35
N ARG A 109 -3.69 22.02 -1.69
CA ARG A 109 -5.00 21.59 -2.24
C ARG A 109 -6.10 22.45 -1.64
N PRO A 110 -6.52 23.56 -2.29
CA PRO A 110 -7.81 24.13 -1.96
C PRO A 110 -8.84 23.02 -2.09
N VAL A 111 -9.75 22.94 -1.11
CA VAL A 111 -10.94 22.11 -1.18
C VAL A 111 -11.61 22.43 -2.52
N SER A 112 -11.44 21.57 -3.52
CA SER A 112 -12.16 21.73 -4.77
C SER A 112 -13.59 21.29 -4.50
N ILE A 113 -14.44 22.27 -4.20
CA ILE A 113 -15.88 22.11 -4.23
C ILE A 113 -16.24 21.93 -5.71
N ARG A 114 -16.22 20.68 -6.21
CA ARG A 114 -16.92 20.40 -7.47
C ARG A 114 -18.41 20.63 -7.19
N HIS A 115 -18.98 21.62 -7.88
CA HIS A 115 -20.43 21.78 -7.97
C HIS A 115 -21.00 20.61 -8.76
N ASP A 116 -21.34 19.52 -8.06
CA ASP A 116 -22.19 18.48 -8.64
C ASP A 116 -23.65 18.76 -8.24
N LYS A 117 -24.48 19.02 -9.25
CA LYS A 117 -25.90 19.35 -9.10
C LYS A 117 -26.70 18.04 -9.06
N THR A 118 -26.56 17.22 -8.02
CA THR A 118 -27.58 16.25 -7.53
C THR A 118 -26.96 15.28 -6.52
N GLY A 119 -27.04 15.57 -5.22
CA GLY A 119 -26.71 14.58 -4.17
C GLY A 119 -26.30 15.20 -2.84
N PRO A 120 -26.50 14.51 -1.69
CA PRO A 120 -26.13 15.04 -0.39
C PRO A 120 -24.60 15.21 -0.29
N ARG A 121 -24.19 16.39 0.16
CA ARG A 121 -22.80 16.87 0.28
C ARG A 121 -21.92 15.87 1.07
N ARG A 122 -20.98 15.18 0.40
CA ARG A 122 -19.80 14.57 1.06
C ARG A 122 -18.64 15.55 1.04
N ILE A 123 -18.52 16.37 2.09
CA ILE A 123 -17.31 17.17 2.36
C ILE A 123 -16.26 16.24 2.97
N GLN A 124 -15.50 15.52 2.16
CA GLN A 124 -14.37 14.73 2.65
C GLN A 124 -13.35 14.55 1.53
N HIS A 125 -12.17 15.16 1.61
CA HIS A 125 -11.06 14.64 0.80
C HIS A 125 -9.66 14.87 1.43
N GLY A 126 -9.44 15.92 2.24
CA GLY A 126 -8.14 16.15 2.92
C GLY A 126 -8.06 15.56 4.34
N LEU A 127 -8.94 16.02 5.24
CA LEU A 127 -8.97 15.57 6.65
C LEU A 127 -9.24 14.07 6.80
N SER A 128 -10.14 13.51 5.98
CA SER A 128 -10.47 12.09 6.01
C SER A 128 -9.29 11.20 5.61
N LEU A 129 -8.48 11.62 4.63
CA LEU A 129 -7.34 10.83 4.16
C LEU A 129 -6.18 10.86 5.16
N ASN A 130 -5.92 12.02 5.78
CA ASN A 130 -4.96 12.12 6.89
C ASN A 130 -5.35 11.21 8.05
N TRP A 131 -6.63 11.22 8.43
CA TRP A 131 -7.13 10.35 9.49
C TRP A 131 -6.98 8.86 9.15
N GLN A 132 -7.39 8.43 7.95
CA GLN A 132 -7.25 7.03 7.52
C GLN A 132 -5.80 6.57 7.52
N ARG A 133 -4.86 7.43 7.11
CA ARG A 133 -3.43 7.13 7.14
C ARG A 133 -2.87 7.10 8.55
N PHE A 134 -3.32 7.99 9.43
CA PHE A 134 -2.96 7.97 10.84
C PHE A 134 -3.44 6.67 11.51
N VAL A 135 -4.68 6.27 11.25
CA VAL A 135 -5.22 4.98 11.72
C VAL A 135 -4.40 3.81 11.14
N ALA A 136 -4.09 3.83 9.84
CA ALA A 136 -3.27 2.79 9.22
C ALA A 136 -1.84 2.74 9.79
N MET A 137 -1.25 3.90 10.10
CA MET A 137 0.05 4.04 10.76
C MET A 137 0.00 3.39 12.16
N LEU A 138 -1.02 3.68 12.97
CA LEU A 138 -1.22 3.04 14.28
C LEU A 138 -1.46 1.53 14.15
N GLY A 139 -2.25 1.11 13.16
CA GLY A 139 -2.53 -0.29 12.86
C GLY A 139 -1.30 -1.05 12.40
N MET A 140 -0.36 -0.39 11.72
CA MET A 140 0.91 -1.00 11.29
C MET A 140 1.84 -1.28 12.47
N LEU A 141 1.84 -0.44 13.51
CA LEU A 141 2.64 -0.68 14.72
C LEU A 141 2.26 -1.96 15.45
N HIS A 142 1.01 -2.40 15.27
CA HIS A 142 0.42 -3.59 15.86
C HIS A 142 0.02 -4.60 14.78
N ALA A 143 0.68 -4.57 13.62
CA ALA A 143 0.38 -5.45 12.50
C ALA A 143 0.40 -6.91 12.99
N PRO A 144 -0.76 -7.60 13.04
CA PRO A 144 -0.80 -8.97 13.49
C PRO A 144 -0.12 -9.87 12.46
N ARG A 145 0.51 -10.94 12.93
CA ARG A 145 1.00 -11.99 12.02
C ARG A 145 -0.22 -12.63 11.35
N PRO A 146 -0.30 -12.67 10.00
CA PRO A 146 -1.38 -13.40 9.34
C PRO A 146 -1.26 -14.90 9.66
N SER A 147 -2.38 -15.56 9.94
CA SER A 147 -2.43 -17.01 10.14
C SER A 147 -2.06 -17.72 8.83
N PRO A 148 -0.93 -18.45 8.76
CA PRO A 148 -0.47 -19.07 7.52
C PRO A 148 -1.50 -20.05 6.94
N ASP A 149 -2.16 -20.82 7.81
CA ASP A 149 -3.14 -21.85 7.41
C ASP A 149 -4.43 -21.28 6.80
N ARG A 150 -4.67 -19.97 6.96
CA ARG A 150 -5.91 -19.32 6.51
C ARG A 150 -5.83 -18.86 5.05
N TYR A 151 -4.63 -18.66 4.51
CA TYR A 151 -4.44 -17.98 3.23
C TYR A 151 -3.68 -18.84 2.23
N ARG A 152 -4.11 -18.80 0.97
CA ARG A 152 -3.44 -19.50 -0.14
C ARG A 152 -2.23 -18.76 -0.69
N GLY A 153 -2.09 -17.49 -0.30
CA GLY A 153 -0.99 -16.62 -0.68
C GLY A 153 -1.20 -15.22 -0.12
N TRP A 154 -0.28 -14.33 -0.43
CA TRP A 154 -0.35 -12.92 -0.01
C TRP A 154 -0.08 -11.98 -1.17
N GLY A 155 -0.45 -10.72 -0.98
CA GLY A 155 -0.28 -9.70 -1.98
C GLY A 155 -0.71 -8.34 -1.47
N TRP A 156 -0.72 -7.38 -2.38
CA TRP A 156 -1.33 -6.08 -2.11
C TRP A 156 -1.81 -5.46 -3.42
N LYS A 157 -2.76 -4.55 -3.28
CA LYS A 157 -3.21 -3.69 -4.36
C LYS A 157 -2.85 -2.26 -4.03
N ASN A 158 -2.18 -1.58 -4.96
CA ASN A 158 -2.01 -0.14 -4.93
C ASN A 158 -1.62 0.37 -6.34
N PRO A 159 -2.36 1.31 -6.95
CA PRO A 159 -2.02 1.89 -8.24
C PRO A 159 -0.58 2.37 -8.39
N ILE A 160 0.03 2.90 -7.32
CA ILE A 160 1.40 3.43 -7.37
C ILE A 160 2.48 2.33 -7.38
N SER A 161 2.14 1.07 -7.14
CA SER A 161 3.12 -0.04 -7.13
C SER A 161 3.89 -0.18 -8.43
N GLN A 162 3.32 0.26 -9.57
CA GLN A 162 4.01 0.27 -10.86
C GLN A 162 5.29 1.13 -10.86
N ILE A 163 5.34 2.22 -10.07
CA ILE A 163 6.52 3.09 -9.96
C ILE A 163 7.69 2.35 -9.29
N TYR A 164 7.38 1.45 -8.37
CA TYR A 164 8.34 0.69 -7.60
C TYR A 164 8.69 -0.65 -8.24
N LEU A 165 8.17 -0.96 -9.44
CA LEU A 165 8.28 -2.28 -10.06
C LEU A 165 9.73 -2.79 -10.20
N PRO A 166 10.74 -1.98 -10.57
CA PRO A 166 12.12 -2.47 -10.61
C PRO A 166 12.62 -3.02 -9.27
N TYR A 167 12.33 -2.31 -8.17
CA TYR A 167 12.72 -2.70 -6.82
C TYR A 167 11.91 -3.88 -6.28
N ILE A 168 10.62 -3.93 -6.62
CA ILE A 168 9.75 -5.05 -6.26
C ILE A 168 10.23 -6.32 -6.98
N LEU A 169 10.52 -6.22 -8.28
CA LEU A 169 11.02 -7.34 -9.08
C LEU A 169 12.39 -7.83 -8.57
N GLU A 170 13.31 -6.91 -8.29
CA GLU A 170 14.63 -7.25 -7.72
C GLU A 170 14.50 -8.00 -6.40
N ARG A 171 13.57 -7.56 -5.53
CA ARG A 171 13.38 -8.15 -4.20
C ARG A 171 12.73 -9.54 -4.24
N PHE A 172 11.68 -9.70 -5.03
CA PHE A 172 10.82 -10.89 -4.98
C PHE A 172 11.07 -11.88 -6.12
N GLY A 173 11.73 -11.45 -7.21
CA GLY A 173 12.09 -12.31 -8.33
C GLY A 173 10.92 -13.16 -8.85
N ASP A 174 11.16 -14.45 -9.03
CA ASP A 174 10.21 -15.41 -9.59
C ASP A 174 9.04 -15.76 -8.64
N ASP A 175 9.14 -15.41 -7.35
CA ASP A 175 8.05 -15.62 -6.39
C ASP A 175 6.92 -14.59 -6.56
N MET A 176 7.20 -13.49 -7.27
CA MET A 176 6.23 -12.42 -7.53
C MET A 176 5.34 -12.71 -8.73
N LYS A 177 4.06 -12.38 -8.60
CA LYS A 177 3.15 -12.20 -9.75
C LYS A 177 2.67 -10.76 -9.81
N TYR A 178 2.80 -10.12 -10.97
CA TYR A 178 2.35 -8.75 -11.18
C TYR A 178 1.13 -8.71 -12.10
N ILE A 179 0.04 -8.09 -11.64
CA ILE A 179 -1.18 -7.88 -12.42
C ILE A 179 -1.33 -6.37 -12.68
N GLN A 180 -1.11 -5.95 -13.92
CA GLN A 180 -1.35 -4.57 -14.35
C GLN A 180 -2.75 -4.45 -14.93
N VAL A 181 -3.60 -3.66 -14.29
CA VAL A 181 -4.90 -3.30 -14.86
C VAL A 181 -4.77 -2.02 -15.67
N ILE A 182 -5.07 -2.10 -16.96
CA ILE A 182 -5.05 -0.98 -17.89
C ILE A 182 -6.48 -0.69 -18.35
N ARG A 183 -6.82 0.60 -18.43
CA ARG A 183 -8.05 1.09 -19.03
C ARG A 183 -7.69 2.22 -19.98
N HIS A 184 -8.57 2.49 -20.94
CA HIS A 184 -8.47 3.65 -21.80
C HIS A 184 -8.43 4.95 -20.97
N GLY A 185 -7.47 5.83 -21.24
CA GLY A 185 -7.25 7.02 -20.43
C GLY A 185 -8.34 8.09 -20.54
N LEU A 186 -9.12 8.07 -21.63
CA LEU A 186 -10.29 8.95 -21.81
C LEU A 186 -11.51 8.51 -20.99
N ASP A 187 -11.51 7.27 -20.47
CA ASP A 187 -12.63 6.72 -19.71
C ASP A 187 -12.48 6.94 -18.18
N MET A 188 -11.48 7.73 -17.77
CA MET A 188 -11.12 8.01 -16.38
C MET A 188 -11.84 9.22 -15.77
#